data_AF-A0A387G402-F1
#
_entry.id   AF-A0A387G402-F1
#
_cell.length_a   1.000
_cell.length_b   1.000
_cell.length_c   1.000
_cell.angle_alpha   90.00
_cell.angle_beta   90.00
_cell.angle_gamma   90.00
#
_symmetry.space_group_name_H-M   'P 1'
#
loop_
_entity.id
_entity.type
_entity.pdbx_description
1 polymer ?
#
loop_
_entity_poly.entity_id
_entity_poly.type
_entity_poly.pdbx_seq_one_letter_code
_entity_poly.pdbx_strand_id
1 'polypeptide(L)' 'MTISAKDIVSVLGPIDETLMANVFATGATLGELAEAWAWVNNDEALIGEGRTLPSGKVAELVELLSADEDDEFDM' A
#
# COMPACT_ATOMS: atom_id res chain seq x y z
N MET A 1 0.23 -0.39 -16.95
CA MET A 1 -0.21 -1.80 -16.82
C MET A 1 -1.00 -1.89 -15.53
N THR A 2 -2.18 -2.48 -15.55
CA THR A 2 -2.96 -2.76 -14.34
C THR A 2 -2.26 -3.83 -13.53
N ILE A 3 -2.21 -3.66 -12.21
CA ILE A 3 -1.58 -4.62 -11.29
C ILE A 3 -2.32 -5.96 -11.32
N SER A 4 -1.63 -7.09 -11.09
CA SER A 4 -2.24 -8.42 -10.96
C SER A 4 -2.19 -8.93 -9.52
N ALA A 5 -3.00 -9.94 -9.19
CA ALA A 5 -3.05 -10.52 -7.84
C ALA A 5 -1.68 -11.05 -7.38
N LYS A 6 -0.91 -11.63 -8.31
CA LYS A 6 0.45 -12.09 -8.02
C LYS A 6 1.39 -10.93 -7.68
N ASP A 7 1.24 -9.80 -8.36
CA ASP A 7 2.06 -8.62 -8.10
C ASP A 7 1.73 -8.01 -6.73
N ILE A 8 0.43 -7.96 -6.37
CA ILE A 8 -0.03 -7.50 -5.05
C ILE A 8 0.59 -8.37 -3.95
N VAL A 9 0.47 -9.69 -4.06
CA VAL A 9 1.02 -10.64 -3.06
C VAL A 9 2.55 -10.58 -3.02
N SER A 10 3.21 -10.25 -4.14
CA SER A 10 4.66 -10.08 -4.15
C SER A 10 5.13 -8.82 -3.41
N VAL A 11 4.27 -7.81 -3.24
CA VAL A 11 4.58 -6.56 -2.54
C VAL A 11 4.14 -6.63 -1.08
N LEU A 12 2.85 -6.90 -0.85
CA LEU A 12 2.23 -6.88 0.47
C LEU A 12 2.40 -8.22 1.23
N GLY A 13 2.78 -9.28 0.54
CA GLY A 13 2.75 -10.64 1.10
C GLY A 13 1.35 -11.28 1.03
N PRO A 14 1.13 -12.36 1.77
CA PRO A 14 -0.16 -13.04 1.81
C PRO A 14 -1.20 -12.14 2.50
N ILE A 15 -2.11 -11.58 1.70
CA ILE A 15 -3.24 -10.75 2.14
C ILE A 15 -4.55 -11.50 1.95
N ASP A 16 -5.62 -11.01 2.58
CA ASP A 16 -6.96 -11.56 2.40
C ASP A 16 -7.61 -11.10 1.07
N GLU A 17 -8.74 -11.73 0.73
CA GLU A 17 -9.49 -11.38 -0.49
C GLU A 17 -10.10 -9.97 -0.43
N THR A 18 -10.36 -9.46 0.78
CA THR A 18 -10.94 -8.14 1.03
C THR A 18 -9.98 -7.03 0.65
N LEU A 19 -8.77 -7.06 1.22
CA LEU A 19 -7.70 -6.13 0.91
C LEU A 19 -7.31 -6.24 -0.57
N MET A 20 -7.29 -7.45 -1.11
CA MET A 20 -7.02 -7.66 -2.53
C MET A 20 -8.06 -6.95 -3.42
N ALA A 21 -9.36 -7.08 -3.11
CA ALA A 21 -10.42 -6.40 -3.83
C ALA A 21 -10.33 -4.87 -3.70
N ASN A 22 -9.99 -4.35 -2.50
CA ASN A 22 -9.80 -2.93 -2.26
C ASN A 22 -8.64 -2.36 -3.08
N VAL A 23 -7.49 -3.05 -3.10
CA VAL A 23 -6.34 -2.66 -3.95
C VAL A 23 -6.72 -2.64 -5.42
N PHE A 24 -7.49 -3.62 -5.91
CA PHE A 24 -8.00 -3.59 -7.28
C PHE A 24 -8.96 -2.44 -7.55
N ALA A 25 -9.81 -2.08 -6.59
CA ALA A 25 -10.77 -0.99 -6.70
C ALA A 25 -10.09 0.38 -6.85
N THR A 26 -8.91 0.58 -6.25
CA THR A 26 -8.11 1.81 -6.45
C THR A 26 -7.63 1.99 -7.90
N GLY A 27 -7.60 0.92 -8.69
CA GLY A 27 -7.07 0.93 -10.05
C GLY A 27 -5.61 1.37 -10.12
N ALA A 28 -4.85 1.09 -9.06
CA ALA A 28 -3.43 1.41 -8.98
C ALA A 28 -2.57 0.47 -9.83
N THR A 29 -1.36 0.93 -10.11
CA THR A 29 -0.31 0.18 -10.77
C THR A 29 0.63 -0.44 -9.75
N LEU A 30 1.44 -1.41 -10.18
CA LEU A 30 2.45 -2.04 -9.33
C LEU A 30 3.44 -1.02 -8.72
N GLY A 31 3.81 0.01 -9.47
CA GLY A 31 4.69 1.07 -8.97
C GLY A 31 4.05 1.87 -7.83
N GLU A 32 2.78 2.23 -7.98
CA GLU A 32 2.01 2.96 -6.97
C GLU A 32 1.80 2.11 -5.71
N LEU A 33 1.51 0.81 -5.85
CA LEU A 33 1.39 -0.10 -4.70
C LEU A 33 2.73 -0.27 -3.96
N ALA A 34 3.82 -0.50 -4.70
CA ALA A 34 5.13 -0.63 -4.08
C ALA A 34 5.57 0.65 -3.38
N GLU A 35 5.22 1.82 -3.93
CA GLU A 35 5.46 3.10 -3.28
C GLU A 35 4.63 3.25 -2.01
N ALA A 36 3.33 2.95 -2.05
CA ALA A 36 2.47 3.00 -0.87
C ALA A 36 2.95 2.04 0.23
N TRP A 37 3.30 0.81 -0.14
CA TRP A 37 3.84 -0.18 0.81
C TRP A 37 5.15 0.27 1.44
N ALA A 38 6.03 0.91 0.66
CA ALA A 38 7.25 1.51 1.18
C ALA A 38 6.98 2.70 2.12
N TRP A 39 5.90 3.46 1.93
CA TRP A 39 5.48 4.51 2.87
C TRP A 39 4.97 3.94 4.20
N VAL A 40 4.22 2.85 4.15
CA VAL A 40 3.66 2.18 5.34
C VAL A 40 4.77 1.49 6.15
N ASN A 41 5.68 0.77 5.48
CA ASN A 41 6.68 -0.06 6.16
C ASN A 41 7.96 0.68 6.57
N ASN A 42 8.21 1.87 6.03
CA ASN A 42 9.51 2.53 6.20
C ASN A 42 9.36 3.81 7.02
N ASP A 43 9.58 3.65 8.33
CA ASP A 43 9.80 4.74 9.29
C ASP A 43 10.93 5.67 8.80
N GLU A 44 10.60 6.94 8.57
CA GLU A 44 11.51 8.09 8.50
C GLU A 44 12.56 8.19 7.36
N ALA A 45 12.92 7.14 6.64
CA ALA A 45 14.03 7.21 5.67
C ALA A 45 13.71 7.90 4.31
N LEU A 46 12.42 8.02 3.94
CA LEU A 46 12.01 8.54 2.62
C LEU A 46 11.75 10.05 2.59
N ILE A 47 11.58 10.69 3.75
CA ILE A 47 11.41 12.15 3.87
C ILE A 47 12.72 12.89 3.57
N GLY A 48 13.88 12.24 3.81
CA GLY A 48 15.21 12.83 3.65
C GLY A 48 15.63 13.16 2.21
N GLU A 49 15.00 12.56 1.19
CA GLU A 49 15.35 12.78 -0.22
C GLU A 49 14.51 13.88 -0.91
N GLY A 50 13.58 14.52 -0.19
CA GLY A 50 12.70 15.54 -0.77
C GLY A 50 11.59 14.97 -1.66
N ARG A 51 11.20 13.69 -1.45
CA ARG A 51 10.02 13.12 -2.08
C ARG A 51 8.76 13.81 -1.57
N THR A 52 7.93 14.28 -2.50
CA THR A 52 6.60 14.83 -2.23
C THR A 52 5.74 13.79 -1.51
N LEU A 53 4.93 14.25 -0.54
CA LEU A 53 3.94 13.42 0.14
C LEU A 53 3.11 12.61 -0.88
N PRO A 54 2.74 11.37 -0.54
CA PRO A 54 1.90 10.57 -1.41
C PRO A 54 0.61 11.35 -1.70
N SER A 55 0.17 11.32 -2.95
CA SER A 55 -1.04 12.02 -3.40
C SER A 55 -1.79 11.19 -4.44
N GLY A 56 -3.10 11.43 -4.58
CA GLY A 56 -3.97 10.63 -5.43
C GLY A 56 -4.01 9.17 -4.96
N LYS A 57 -3.78 8.23 -5.88
CA LYS A 57 -3.90 6.78 -5.62
C LYS A 57 -2.90 6.25 -4.59
N VAL A 58 -1.69 6.82 -4.55
CA VAL A 58 -0.67 6.38 -3.58
C VAL A 58 -1.13 6.73 -2.16
N ALA A 59 -1.73 7.91 -1.95
CA ALA A 59 -2.27 8.28 -0.64
C ALA A 59 -3.42 7.37 -0.21
N GLU A 60 -4.36 7.09 -1.13
CA GLU A 60 -5.48 6.17 -0.88
C GLU A 60 -5.00 4.76 -0.50
N LEU A 61 -3.95 4.27 -1.18
CA LEU A 61 -3.34 2.98 -0.84
C LEU A 61 -2.62 3.00 0.51
N VAL A 62 -1.90 4.08 0.84
CA VAL A 62 -1.24 4.21 2.15
C VAL A 62 -2.28 4.17 3.27
N GLU A 63 -3.37 4.94 3.14
CA GLU A 63 -4.46 4.92 4.12
C GLU A 63 -5.10 3.54 4.24
N LEU A 64 -5.36 2.86 3.12
CA LEU A 64 -5.90 1.50 3.10
C LEU A 64 -4.98 0.50 3.84
N LEU A 65 -3.69 0.54 3.55
CA LEU A 65 -2.71 -0.39 4.10
C LEU A 65 -2.39 -0.13 5.57
N SER A 66 -2.37 1.14 5.99
CA SER A 66 -2.23 1.50 7.41
C SER A 66 -3.47 1.15 8.23
N ALA A 67 -4.66 1.13 7.63
CA ALA A 67 -5.89 0.77 8.35
C ALA A 67 -5.99 -0.73 8.69
N ASP A 68 -5.41 -1.62 7.87
CA ASP A 68 -5.38 -3.07 8.15
C ASP A 68 -4.31 -3.46 9.20
N GLU A 69 -3.24 -2.67 9.38
CA GLU A 69 -2.21 -2.93 10.40
C GLU A 69 -2.67 -2.63 11.84
N ASP A 70 -3.67 -1.75 12.01
CA ASP A 70 -4.20 -1.36 13.32
C ASP A 70 -5.16 -2.38 13.95
N ASP A 71 -5.55 -3.45 13.24
CA ASP A 71 -6.52 -4.45 13.73
C ASP A 71 -5.88 -5.58 14.57
N GLU A 72 -4.58 -5.47 14.93
CA GLU A 72 -3.85 -6.53 15.67
C GLU A 72 -3.50 -6.23 17.15
N PHE A 73 -3.92 -5.10 17.75
CA PHE A 73 -3.60 -4.79 19.16
C PHE A 73 -4.75 -4.20 20.00
N ASP A 74 -5.87 -4.92 20.11
CA ASP A 74 -6.79 -4.72 21.25
C ASP A 74 -7.30 -6.06 21.80
N MET A 75 -6.44 -6.78 22.55
CA MET A 75 -6.80 -7.57 23.75
C MET A 75 -5.62 -8.22 24.48
#